data_AF-A0A3D0HKH2-F1
#
_entry.id   AF-A0A3D0HKH2-F1
#
_cell.length_a   1.000
_cell.length_b   1.000
_cell.length_c   1.000
_cell.angle_alpha   90.00
_cell.angle_beta   90.00
_cell.angle_gamma   90.00
#
_symmetry.space_group_name_H-M   'P 1'
#
loop_
_entity.id
_entity.type
_entity.pdbx_description
1 polymer ?
#
loop_
_entity_poly.entity_id
_entity_poly.type
_entity_poly.pdbx_seq_one_letter_code
_entity_poly.pdbx_strand_id
1 'polypeptide(L)'
;MKRKICSIVLSTALVVSLAAGAGGEDAQAAKKAKLGTKKITLTQGKTKKIKVKNKKKGCRYTFTSNKKKVATVTKAGKVKAVAAGTAKITVKEVSKKGKKRNVGVVKVLVKNGSQSTAAPQQTETSKATEVPKTTEAPKTSEAPKATNAPQTTTTPGGTNVTETPKTTETPAPSASATAAPQESKEPTKGTKSVSVYLDEISETNKIAEVNGPGLDPTPVPTEAPAGEATPVPTPAVIVNANMEDGGTDPIAKRGGVGFTVVDDGANGTTKSVKVTGRTQDWHGAAIDITSFAETDNDYEIVFYAKQETGKTYKIDLSMQYVDASGETKYAGIKSFDLESGEWTKCEAKMNIPEHKGEILAYWQSEYGTNNYMDFQLDEITVKGVAKAVAGEDFPDLSLGLGKTTVGNPVMTSRLTADPYAMEYDGRIYVYGTNDSQQYEKTPDADNNYSKINTINVYSTDDMVNWTDHGAIAVAGSKGAAKWASNSWAPAVCHKTINGKEKFFLYFADNGSGIGVLE
;
A
#
# COMPACT_ATOMS: atom_id res chain seq x y z
N MET A 1 66.15 -37.78 45.75
CA MET A 1 66.34 -36.33 45.95
C MET A 1 65.08 -35.60 45.49
N LYS A 2 64.67 -34.50 46.16
CA LYS A 2 63.46 -33.67 45.90
C LYS A 2 62.09 -34.38 45.91
N ARG A 3 61.20 -33.89 46.78
CA ARG A 3 59.79 -34.29 46.97
C ARG A 3 58.86 -33.13 46.58
N LYS A 4 57.64 -33.45 46.14
CA LYS A 4 56.41 -32.60 46.19
C LYS A 4 56.41 -31.29 45.36
N ILE A 5 55.20 -30.69 45.32
CA ILE A 5 54.81 -29.37 44.80
C ILE A 5 54.69 -29.28 43.26
N CYS A 6 53.44 -29.37 42.77
CA CYS A 6 52.89 -28.43 41.77
C CYS A 6 51.35 -28.51 41.58
N SER A 7 50.61 -29.22 42.45
CA SER A 7 49.13 -29.25 42.44
C SER A 7 48.47 -28.00 43.06
N ILE A 8 49.17 -26.86 43.13
CA ILE A 8 48.70 -25.60 43.73
C ILE A 8 49.11 -24.43 42.84
N VAL A 9 48.44 -24.28 41.70
CA VAL A 9 48.56 -23.12 40.79
C VAL A 9 47.18 -22.64 40.29
N LEU A 10 46.14 -23.49 40.34
CA LEU A 10 44.82 -23.20 39.75
C LEU A 10 43.79 -22.57 40.73
N SER A 11 44.17 -22.33 41.99
CA SER A 11 43.25 -21.89 43.07
C SER A 11 43.65 -20.59 43.77
N THR A 12 44.75 -19.95 43.37
CA THR A 12 45.27 -18.71 43.97
C THR A 12 45.23 -17.49 43.04
N ALA A 13 44.48 -17.57 41.94
CA ALA A 13 44.25 -16.47 41.00
C ALA A 13 42.90 -15.73 41.20
N LEU A 14 42.13 -16.08 42.23
CA LEU A 14 40.72 -15.63 42.38
C LEU A 14 40.43 -14.78 43.64
N VAL A 15 41.42 -14.50 44.51
CA VAL A 15 41.22 -13.72 45.76
C VAL A 15 42.39 -12.79 46.11
N VAL A 16 42.85 -11.91 45.19
CA VAL A 16 43.47 -10.61 45.52
C VAL A 16 43.25 -9.62 44.37
N SER A 17 42.21 -8.77 44.45
CA SER A 17 42.10 -7.47 43.72
C SER A 17 40.78 -6.72 44.03
N LEU A 18 40.36 -6.74 45.30
CA LEU A 18 39.34 -5.83 45.83
C LEU A 18 40.04 -4.79 46.73
N ALA A 19 39.63 -3.53 46.59
CA ALA A 19 40.05 -2.36 47.38
C ALA A 19 41.54 -1.92 47.30
N ALA A 20 41.93 -1.26 46.19
CA ALA A 20 43.03 -0.29 46.17
C ALA A 20 42.83 0.76 45.04
N GLY A 21 42.33 1.97 45.37
CA GLY A 21 42.12 3.08 44.40
C GLY A 21 40.94 2.83 43.43
N ALA A 22 39.78 3.51 43.47
CA ALA A 22 39.45 4.82 44.02
C ALA A 22 40.26 5.98 43.39
N GLY A 23 40.11 6.18 42.07
CA GLY A 23 40.69 7.34 41.36
C GLY A 23 40.96 7.10 39.88
N GLY A 24 39.93 6.98 39.04
CA GLY A 24 40.08 6.87 37.58
C GLY A 24 38.73 6.77 36.88
N GLU A 25 38.47 7.66 35.92
CA GLU A 25 37.16 7.82 35.26
C GLU A 25 36.61 6.53 34.65
N ASP A 26 35.32 6.24 34.87
CA ASP A 26 34.60 5.16 34.20
C ASP A 26 34.70 5.30 32.67
N ALA A 27 35.48 4.42 32.05
CA ALA A 27 35.68 4.37 30.61
C ALA A 27 34.47 3.79 29.87
N GLN A 28 33.29 4.42 30.04
CA GLN A 28 32.05 4.05 29.37
C GLN A 28 32.29 3.82 27.88
N ALA A 29 32.00 2.60 27.40
CA ALA A 29 32.26 2.18 26.03
C ALA A 29 31.54 3.11 25.04
N ALA A 30 32.30 4.07 24.46
CA ALA A 30 31.75 5.24 23.79
C ALA A 30 30.72 4.88 22.72
N LYS A 31 29.45 5.18 23.00
CA LYS A 31 28.27 4.72 22.24
C LYS A 31 28.48 4.95 20.73
N LYS A 32 28.40 3.89 19.92
CA LYS A 32 28.73 3.91 18.48
C LYS A 32 27.97 5.06 17.76
N ALA A 33 28.65 5.77 16.85
CA ALA A 33 28.05 6.89 16.11
C ALA A 33 26.92 6.41 15.21
N LYS A 34 25.76 7.08 15.29
CA LYS A 34 24.53 6.71 14.58
C LYS A 34 23.83 7.92 13.94
N LEU A 35 23.05 7.68 12.89
CA LEU A 35 22.25 8.73 12.26
C LEU A 35 21.19 9.27 13.25
N GLY A 36 21.16 10.59 13.42
CA GLY A 36 20.07 11.34 14.04
C GLY A 36 19.08 11.91 13.01
N THR A 37 19.21 11.51 11.74
CA THR A 37 18.32 11.88 10.63
C THR A 37 18.29 10.70 9.65
N LYS A 38 17.19 9.95 9.59
CA LYS A 38 17.01 8.79 8.68
C LYS A 38 16.27 9.15 7.38
N LYS A 39 15.28 10.07 7.45
CA LYS A 39 14.48 10.59 6.32
C LYS A 39 14.67 12.12 6.25
N ILE A 40 14.73 12.68 5.04
CA ILE A 40 14.70 14.13 4.77
C ILE A 40 13.69 14.35 3.64
N THR A 41 12.61 15.07 3.92
CA THR A 41 11.73 15.62 2.88
C THR A 41 12.07 17.11 2.67
N LEU A 42 12.16 17.55 1.42
CA LEU A 42 12.43 18.93 1.03
C LEU A 42 11.64 19.31 -0.22
N THR A 43 11.19 20.55 -0.32
CA THR A 43 10.82 21.16 -1.61
C THR A 43 12.10 21.46 -2.40
N GLN A 44 12.02 21.42 -3.73
CA GLN A 44 13.12 21.78 -4.62
C GLN A 44 13.80 23.11 -4.23
N GLY A 45 15.13 23.19 -4.38
CA GLY A 45 15.95 24.35 -3.98
C GLY A 45 16.24 24.47 -2.48
N LYS A 46 15.37 23.98 -1.58
CA LYS A 46 15.56 24.06 -0.12
C LYS A 46 16.69 23.14 0.37
N THR A 47 17.14 23.33 1.62
CA THR A 47 18.31 22.62 2.19
C THR A 47 18.09 22.14 3.62
N LYS A 48 18.72 21.02 4.03
CA LYS A 48 18.67 20.48 5.42
C LYS A 48 19.99 19.78 5.79
N LYS A 49 20.45 19.89 7.04
CA LYS A 49 21.72 19.30 7.50
C LYS A 49 21.49 17.96 8.21
N ILE A 50 22.22 16.92 7.80
CA ILE A 50 22.14 15.58 8.40
C ILE A 50 22.73 15.64 9.82
N LYS A 51 21.93 15.28 10.84
CA LYS A 51 22.41 15.11 12.21
C LYS A 51 23.01 13.71 12.37
N VAL A 52 24.23 13.63 12.93
CA VAL A 52 24.87 12.37 13.36
C VAL A 52 25.09 12.48 14.87
N LYS A 53 24.50 11.56 15.63
CA LYS A 53 24.62 11.46 17.09
C LYS A 53 25.85 10.62 17.47
N ASN A 54 26.38 10.84 18.67
CA ASN A 54 27.52 10.12 19.26
C ASN A 54 28.79 10.12 18.38
N LYS A 55 29.18 11.27 17.84
CA LYS A 55 30.38 11.38 16.98
C LYS A 55 31.66 11.06 17.76
N LYS A 56 32.49 10.15 17.27
CA LYS A 56 33.75 9.77 17.93
C LYS A 56 34.81 10.86 17.74
N LYS A 57 35.40 11.35 18.85
CA LYS A 57 36.45 12.39 18.87
C LYS A 57 37.60 11.97 17.93
N GLY A 58 38.00 12.86 17.02
CA GLY A 58 39.05 12.59 16.02
C GLY A 58 38.66 11.70 14.83
N CYS A 59 37.38 11.35 14.63
CA CYS A 59 36.90 10.69 13.42
C CYS A 59 36.14 11.68 12.52
N ARG A 60 36.33 11.61 11.20
CA ARG A 60 35.61 12.44 10.22
C ARG A 60 34.45 11.68 9.60
N TYR A 61 33.44 12.40 9.12
CA TYR A 61 32.25 11.81 8.50
C TYR A 61 32.15 12.25 7.04
N THR A 62 31.90 11.31 6.13
CA THR A 62 31.75 11.56 4.70
C THR A 62 30.32 11.25 4.25
N PHE A 63 29.82 12.05 3.30
CA PHE A 63 28.45 12.02 2.81
C PHE A 63 28.47 11.87 1.28
N THR A 64 27.79 10.87 0.74
CA THR A 64 27.73 10.62 -0.72
C THR A 64 26.29 10.38 -1.15
N SER A 65 25.75 11.24 -2.04
CA SER A 65 24.46 11.03 -2.70
C SER A 65 24.62 10.08 -3.89
N ASN A 66 23.71 9.10 -4.04
CA ASN A 66 23.65 8.24 -5.22
C ASN A 66 23.01 8.92 -6.45
N LYS A 67 22.13 9.91 -6.25
CA LYS A 67 21.39 10.63 -7.30
C LYS A 67 21.63 12.13 -7.15
N LYS A 68 22.83 12.60 -7.55
CA LYS A 68 23.24 14.01 -7.46
C LYS A 68 22.28 14.97 -8.20
N LYS A 69 21.68 14.55 -9.31
CA LYS A 69 20.66 15.32 -10.07
C LYS A 69 19.38 15.58 -9.24
N VAL A 70 19.05 14.73 -8.27
CA VAL A 70 17.88 14.88 -7.38
C VAL A 70 18.27 15.63 -6.10
N ALA A 71 19.33 15.18 -5.42
CA ALA A 71 19.86 15.85 -4.22
C ALA A 71 21.38 15.80 -4.15
N THR A 72 22.00 16.94 -3.86
CA THR A 72 23.44 17.07 -3.59
C THR A 72 23.71 17.17 -2.09
N VAL A 73 24.95 16.87 -1.66
CA VAL A 73 25.35 16.98 -0.24
C VAL A 73 26.79 17.48 -0.13
N THR A 74 27.02 18.43 0.80
CA THR A 74 28.35 19.01 1.04
C THR A 74 29.20 18.13 1.96
N LYS A 75 30.53 18.40 2.00
CA LYS A 75 31.46 17.78 2.97
C LYS A 75 31.00 17.92 4.44
N ALA A 76 30.21 18.95 4.75
CA ALA A 76 29.65 19.22 6.08
C ALA A 76 28.25 18.59 6.33
N GLY A 77 27.75 17.75 5.41
CA GLY A 77 26.46 17.07 5.54
C GLY A 77 25.23 17.95 5.31
N LYS A 78 25.37 19.12 4.66
CA LYS A 78 24.22 19.95 4.23
C LYS A 78 23.72 19.43 2.89
N VAL A 79 22.48 18.97 2.84
CA VAL A 79 21.78 18.48 1.65
C VAL A 79 21.09 19.64 0.95
N LYS A 80 21.16 19.72 -0.38
CA LYS A 80 20.37 20.62 -1.22
C LYS A 80 19.48 19.79 -2.16
N ALA A 81 18.19 20.12 -2.20
CA ALA A 81 17.24 19.60 -3.17
C ALA A 81 17.48 20.27 -4.55
N VAL A 82 17.56 19.47 -5.61
CA VAL A 82 17.96 19.93 -6.97
C VAL A 82 16.83 19.73 -7.98
N ALA A 83 16.25 18.53 -8.02
CA ALA A 83 15.07 18.18 -8.81
C ALA A 83 14.21 17.18 -8.01
N ALA A 84 12.94 17.00 -8.36
CA ALA A 84 12.04 16.10 -7.66
C ALA A 84 12.43 14.61 -7.77
N GLY A 85 11.83 13.80 -6.90
CA GLY A 85 12.10 12.36 -6.78
C GLY A 85 12.95 12.02 -5.57
N THR A 86 13.53 10.81 -5.56
CA THR A 86 14.23 10.26 -4.39
C THR A 86 15.74 10.09 -4.59
N ALA A 87 16.50 10.30 -3.51
CA ALA A 87 17.94 10.06 -3.44
C ALA A 87 18.32 9.39 -2.11
N LYS A 88 19.40 8.59 -2.12
CA LYS A 88 19.99 7.96 -0.93
C LYS A 88 21.33 8.62 -0.65
N ILE A 89 21.52 9.17 0.56
CA ILE A 89 22.81 9.70 1.01
C ILE A 89 23.45 8.73 2.00
N THR A 90 24.50 8.05 1.56
CA THR A 90 25.31 7.17 2.40
C THR A 90 26.24 7.98 3.28
N VAL A 91 26.27 7.68 4.58
CA VAL A 91 27.13 8.33 5.56
C VAL A 91 28.15 7.32 6.09
N LYS A 92 29.45 7.63 5.97
CA LYS A 92 30.53 6.77 6.49
C LYS A 92 31.38 7.52 7.51
N GLU A 93 31.70 6.86 8.62
CA GLU A 93 32.70 7.30 9.60
C GLU A 93 34.08 6.88 9.08
N VAL A 94 35.06 7.76 9.20
CA VAL A 94 36.45 7.50 8.80
C VAL A 94 37.35 7.82 9.99
N SER A 95 38.04 6.80 10.46
CA SER A 95 38.98 6.90 11.60
C SER A 95 40.26 7.66 11.23
N LYS A 96 41.05 8.06 12.25
CA LYS A 96 42.40 8.63 12.03
C LYS A 96 43.28 7.73 11.16
N LYS A 97 43.21 6.39 11.33
CA LYS A 97 43.94 5.38 10.55
C LYS A 97 43.23 5.01 9.22
N GLY A 98 42.45 5.91 8.63
CA GLY A 98 41.81 5.74 7.32
C GLY A 98 40.67 4.70 7.21
N LYS A 99 40.57 3.72 8.12
CA LYS A 99 39.52 2.68 8.13
C LYS A 99 38.12 3.33 8.17
N LYS A 100 37.22 2.85 7.31
CA LYS A 100 35.88 3.38 7.05
C LYS A 100 34.81 2.45 7.64
N ARG A 101 33.84 2.97 8.40
CA ARG A 101 32.63 2.24 8.87
C ARG A 101 31.38 2.86 8.26
N ASN A 102 30.39 2.05 7.86
CA ASN A 102 29.07 2.57 7.52
C ASN A 102 28.38 3.12 8.78
N VAL A 103 27.72 4.27 8.67
CA VAL A 103 26.91 4.89 9.74
C VAL A 103 25.42 4.81 9.40
N GLY A 104 25.09 4.56 8.13
CA GLY A 104 23.74 4.39 7.62
C GLY A 104 23.49 5.17 6.33
N VAL A 105 22.26 5.10 5.85
CA VAL A 105 21.78 5.81 4.66
C VAL A 105 20.63 6.74 5.06
N VAL A 106 20.65 7.97 4.58
CA VAL A 106 19.54 8.92 4.69
C VAL A 106 18.69 8.83 3.42
N LYS A 107 17.41 8.46 3.55
CA LYS A 107 16.43 8.59 2.44
C LYS A 107 16.10 10.07 2.28
N VAL A 108 16.30 10.64 1.09
CA VAL A 108 15.93 12.01 0.73
C VAL A 108 14.79 11.96 -0.29
N LEU A 109 13.69 12.65 -0.01
CA LEU A 109 12.59 12.91 -0.92
C LEU A 109 12.60 14.39 -1.28
N VAL A 110 12.62 14.70 -2.57
CA VAL A 110 12.41 16.05 -3.08
C VAL A 110 11.02 16.12 -3.70
N LYS A 111 10.15 16.98 -3.17
CA LYS A 111 8.89 17.38 -3.80
C LYS A 111 9.17 18.50 -4.82
N ASN A 112 8.41 18.55 -5.92
CA ASN A 112 8.43 19.67 -6.85
C ASN A 112 8.23 20.99 -6.08
N GLY A 113 8.93 22.04 -6.49
CA GLY A 113 8.56 23.38 -6.10
C GLY A 113 7.38 23.82 -6.94
N SER A 114 6.25 24.17 -6.31
CA SER A 114 5.28 25.05 -6.97
C SER A 114 6.03 26.35 -7.30
N GLN A 115 6.08 26.70 -8.59
CA GLN A 115 6.45 28.06 -8.97
C GLN A 115 5.27 28.95 -8.61
N SER A 116 5.50 29.83 -7.65
CA SER A 116 4.58 30.91 -7.32
C SER A 116 4.50 31.87 -8.52
N THR A 117 3.58 31.62 -9.44
CA THR A 117 3.09 32.63 -10.37
C THR A 117 2.47 33.74 -9.54
N ALA A 118 3.16 34.87 -9.42
CA ALA A 118 2.64 36.00 -8.67
C ALA A 118 1.38 36.53 -9.37
N ALA A 119 0.26 36.57 -8.64
CA ALA A 119 -0.91 37.31 -9.08
C ALA A 119 -0.58 38.82 -9.08
N PRO A 120 -1.09 39.60 -10.06
CA PRO A 120 -0.80 41.02 -10.15
C PRO A 120 -1.49 41.77 -9.00
N GLN A 121 -0.71 42.50 -8.19
CA GLN A 121 -1.24 43.43 -7.22
C GLN A 121 -1.50 44.78 -7.90
N GLN A 122 -2.65 45.39 -7.61
CA GLN A 122 -3.02 46.71 -8.12
C GLN A 122 -2.12 47.81 -7.54
N THR A 123 -1.79 48.80 -8.38
CA THR A 123 -1.43 50.15 -7.93
C THR A 123 -2.17 51.15 -8.82
N GLU A 124 -2.84 52.12 -8.22
CA GLU A 124 -3.51 53.21 -8.95
C GLU A 124 -2.51 54.27 -9.41
N THR A 125 -2.77 54.93 -10.55
CA THR A 125 -2.99 56.40 -10.69
C THR A 125 -2.66 56.95 -12.09
N SER A 126 -3.16 58.17 -12.38
CA SER A 126 -2.79 59.07 -13.50
C SER A 126 -3.10 58.64 -14.96
N LYS A 127 -4.37 58.81 -15.35
CA LYS A 127 -4.88 59.89 -16.24
C LYS A 127 -4.15 60.21 -17.59
N ALA A 128 -4.99 60.44 -18.62
CA ALA A 128 -4.83 61.33 -19.79
C ALA A 128 -4.42 60.75 -21.17
N THR A 129 -5.45 60.59 -22.03
CA THR A 129 -5.59 61.29 -23.33
C THR A 129 -5.06 60.67 -24.65
N GLU A 130 -5.90 60.86 -25.68
CA GLU A 130 -5.71 60.82 -27.15
C GLU A 130 -5.58 59.51 -27.96
N VAL A 131 -6.64 59.31 -28.75
CA VAL A 131 -6.76 58.63 -30.05
C VAL A 131 -6.31 59.67 -31.12
N PRO A 132 -5.53 59.36 -32.19
CA PRO A 132 -6.18 58.87 -33.42
C PRO A 132 -5.38 58.08 -34.50
N LYS A 133 -6.17 57.36 -35.32
CA LYS A 133 -6.09 57.19 -36.81
C LYS A 133 -4.93 56.45 -37.52
N THR A 134 -5.34 55.40 -38.26
CA THR A 134 -4.93 55.00 -39.65
C THR A 134 -3.43 54.68 -39.90
N THR A 135 -2.98 54.03 -41.00
CA THR A 135 -3.36 54.16 -42.42
C THR A 135 -2.88 52.96 -43.28
N GLU A 136 -3.72 52.56 -44.26
CA GLU A 136 -3.45 51.84 -45.53
C GLU A 136 -2.75 50.46 -45.64
N ALA A 137 -2.99 49.83 -46.79
CA ALA A 137 -2.32 48.64 -47.33
C ALA A 137 -2.28 48.70 -48.88
N PRO A 138 -1.24 48.13 -49.53
CA PRO A 138 -1.27 47.64 -50.92
C PRO A 138 -1.52 46.10 -50.93
N LYS A 139 -2.18 45.43 -51.90
CA LYS A 139 -1.99 45.37 -53.38
C LYS A 139 -0.57 44.91 -53.77
N THR A 140 -0.32 43.96 -54.68
CA THR A 140 -1.13 43.12 -55.60
C THR A 140 -0.25 41.92 -56.03
N SER A 141 -0.66 40.85 -56.71
CA SER A 141 -1.91 40.38 -57.37
C SER A 141 -1.89 38.81 -57.35
N GLU A 142 -2.46 37.94 -58.21
CA GLU A 142 -3.25 38.02 -59.45
C GLU A 142 -4.07 36.71 -59.66
N ALA A 143 -4.56 36.43 -60.88
CA ALA A 143 -5.20 35.16 -61.27
C ALA A 143 -4.87 34.79 -62.73
N PRO A 144 -5.13 33.55 -63.16
CA PRO A 144 -6.07 33.41 -64.29
C PRO A 144 -7.12 32.30 -64.12
N LYS A 145 -8.05 32.21 -65.08
CA LYS A 145 -9.36 31.53 -64.99
C LYS A 145 -9.77 30.91 -66.33
N ALA A 146 -10.35 29.70 -66.30
CA ALA A 146 -11.32 29.18 -67.29
C ALA A 146 -12.20 28.11 -66.59
N THR A 147 -13.54 28.13 -66.55
CA THR A 147 -14.61 28.06 -67.58
C THR A 147 -14.65 26.73 -68.37
N ASN A 148 -15.81 26.08 -68.60
CA ASN A 148 -17.21 26.57 -68.57
C ASN A 148 -18.25 25.49 -68.15
N ALA A 149 -19.52 25.89 -68.06
CA ALA A 149 -20.71 25.05 -67.76
C ALA A 149 -21.36 24.49 -69.09
N PRO A 150 -22.67 24.08 -69.26
CA PRO A 150 -23.89 24.27 -68.42
C PRO A 150 -24.99 23.15 -68.35
N GLN A 151 -25.91 23.27 -67.36
CA GLN A 151 -27.37 22.97 -67.41
C GLN A 151 -27.88 21.52 -67.76
N THR A 152 -29.15 21.09 -67.56
CA THR A 152 -30.45 21.79 -67.37
C THR A 152 -31.47 20.98 -66.51
N THR A 153 -32.49 21.69 -66.02
CA THR A 153 -33.76 21.33 -65.32
C THR A 153 -34.56 20.05 -65.73
N THR A 154 -35.32 19.43 -64.80
CA THR A 154 -36.82 19.55 -64.65
C THR A 154 -37.43 18.64 -63.55
N THR A 155 -38.61 19.03 -63.02
CA THR A 155 -39.57 18.31 -62.14
C THR A 155 -40.92 18.13 -62.89
N PRO A 156 -42.06 17.57 -62.36
CA PRO A 156 -42.37 16.81 -61.13
C PRO A 156 -43.32 15.57 -61.30
N GLY A 157 -43.62 14.86 -60.19
CA GLY A 157 -44.98 14.33 -59.90
C GLY A 157 -45.20 12.79 -59.82
N GLY A 158 -46.05 12.35 -58.88
CA GLY A 158 -46.52 10.95 -58.72
C GLY A 158 -46.83 10.57 -57.25
N THR A 159 -47.83 9.71 -56.98
CA THR A 159 -48.32 9.38 -55.63
C THR A 159 -48.59 7.88 -55.41
N ASN A 160 -48.72 7.48 -54.12
CA ASN A 160 -49.26 6.20 -53.60
C ASN A 160 -48.41 4.92 -53.76
N VAL A 161 -48.49 3.89 -52.89
CA VAL A 161 -48.73 3.82 -51.41
C VAL A 161 -48.32 2.41 -50.88
N THR A 162 -47.81 2.32 -49.65
CA THR A 162 -47.71 1.12 -48.76
C THR A 162 -47.08 -0.20 -49.26
N GLU A 163 -45.91 -0.59 -48.70
CA GLU A 163 -45.76 -1.72 -47.73
C GLU A 163 -44.34 -1.68 -47.07
N THR A 164 -44.08 -2.54 -46.08
CA THR A 164 -42.95 -2.51 -45.11
C THR A 164 -42.34 -3.92 -44.94
N PRO A 165 -41.21 -4.19 -44.22
CA PRO A 165 -40.27 -3.30 -43.51
C PRO A 165 -38.75 -3.63 -43.68
N LYS A 166 -37.91 -2.93 -42.87
CA LYS A 166 -36.64 -3.39 -42.24
C LYS A 166 -35.34 -3.45 -43.09
N THR A 167 -34.52 -2.39 -42.96
CA THR A 167 -33.21 -2.40 -42.24
C THR A 167 -32.70 -0.96 -42.05
N THR A 168 -31.92 -0.72 -40.99
CA THR A 168 -31.22 0.57 -40.76
C THR A 168 -29.73 0.27 -40.60
N GLU A 169 -28.90 0.81 -41.51
CA GLU A 169 -27.45 0.76 -41.38
C GLU A 169 -26.90 2.13 -40.93
N THR A 170 -25.91 2.10 -40.04
CA THR A 170 -25.26 3.29 -39.47
C THR A 170 -23.99 3.63 -40.26
N PRO A 171 -23.72 4.91 -40.61
CA PRO A 171 -22.63 5.26 -41.51
C PRO A 171 -21.22 5.09 -40.92
N ALA A 172 -20.27 4.80 -41.81
CA ALA A 172 -18.83 4.67 -41.54
C ALA A 172 -18.12 6.05 -41.42
N PRO A 173 -16.88 6.12 -40.90
CA PRO A 173 -16.35 7.33 -40.27
C PRO A 173 -15.63 8.33 -41.21
N SER A 174 -15.49 9.57 -40.72
CA SER A 174 -14.65 10.61 -41.32
C SER A 174 -13.16 10.36 -41.04
N ALA A 175 -12.30 10.63 -42.03
CA ALA A 175 -10.85 10.47 -41.92
C ALA A 175 -10.17 11.70 -41.27
N SER A 176 -9.07 11.46 -40.55
CA SER A 176 -8.23 12.52 -39.96
C SER A 176 -6.90 12.67 -40.71
N ALA A 177 -6.24 13.82 -40.55
CA ALA A 177 -5.10 14.23 -41.36
C ALA A 177 -3.78 13.50 -41.04
N THR A 178 -2.99 13.22 -42.07
CA THR A 178 -1.71 12.51 -42.00
C THR A 178 -0.55 13.43 -41.61
N ALA A 179 0.34 12.97 -40.73
CA ALA A 179 1.67 13.54 -40.52
C ALA A 179 2.74 12.58 -41.07
N ALA A 180 3.81 13.12 -41.64
CA ALA A 180 4.85 12.33 -42.30
C ALA A 180 5.78 11.60 -41.30
N PRO A 181 6.38 10.44 -41.66
CA PRO A 181 7.29 9.72 -40.78
C PRO A 181 8.59 10.48 -40.53
N GLN A 182 9.11 10.45 -39.29
CA GLN A 182 10.51 10.80 -39.03
C GLN A 182 11.43 9.60 -39.27
N GLU A 183 12.64 9.91 -39.72
CA GLU A 183 13.66 8.94 -40.13
C GLU A 183 14.22 8.13 -38.94
N SER A 184 14.16 6.80 -39.05
CA SER A 184 14.69 5.87 -38.04
C SER A 184 16.22 5.81 -38.09
N LYS A 185 16.86 5.63 -36.93
CA LYS A 185 18.32 5.41 -36.84
C LYS A 185 18.60 3.97 -36.46
N GLU A 186 19.51 3.32 -37.20
CA GLU A 186 19.87 1.92 -36.97
C GLU A 186 20.36 1.65 -35.54
N PRO A 187 19.96 0.52 -34.93
CA PRO A 187 20.40 0.16 -33.58
C PRO A 187 21.86 -0.29 -33.56
N THR A 188 22.65 0.21 -32.60
CA THR A 188 24.03 -0.23 -32.41
C THR A 188 24.12 -1.70 -32.01
N LYS A 189 24.71 -2.51 -32.89
CA LYS A 189 25.04 -3.93 -32.76
C LYS A 189 25.63 -4.30 -31.39
N GLY A 190 24.86 -4.97 -30.53
CA GLY A 190 25.34 -5.54 -29.27
C GLY A 190 24.28 -5.87 -28.21
N THR A 191 23.09 -5.27 -28.28
CA THR A 191 21.96 -5.60 -27.41
C THR A 191 21.29 -6.90 -27.84
N LYS A 192 21.13 -7.86 -26.92
CA LYS A 192 20.29 -9.04 -27.16
C LYS A 192 18.82 -8.63 -27.02
N SER A 193 18.01 -8.84 -28.05
CA SER A 193 16.55 -8.75 -27.92
C SER A 193 16.00 -9.99 -27.21
N VAL A 194 14.78 -9.87 -26.70
CA VAL A 194 13.95 -11.01 -26.27
C VAL A 194 12.69 -10.97 -27.11
N SER A 195 12.46 -12.02 -27.89
CA SER A 195 11.27 -12.19 -28.72
C SER A 195 10.37 -13.26 -28.09
N VAL A 196 9.06 -12.99 -28.10
CA VAL A 196 8.01 -13.89 -27.63
C VAL A 196 7.18 -14.31 -28.84
N TYR A 197 6.92 -15.60 -28.95
CA TYR A 197 6.22 -16.22 -30.07
C TYR A 197 5.03 -17.03 -29.55
N LEU A 198 3.98 -17.13 -30.35
CA LEU A 198 2.81 -17.98 -30.08
C LEU A 198 2.99 -19.34 -30.76
N ASP A 199 2.78 -20.43 -30.00
CA ASP A 199 2.87 -21.84 -30.39
C ASP A 199 4.25 -22.35 -30.87
N GLU A 200 4.92 -21.67 -31.80
CA GLU A 200 6.22 -22.02 -32.37
C GLU A 200 7.14 -20.80 -32.58
N ILE A 201 8.45 -21.04 -32.66
CA ILE A 201 9.46 -19.98 -32.86
C ILE A 201 9.59 -19.69 -34.36
N SER A 202 8.64 -18.94 -34.91
CA SER A 202 8.64 -18.45 -36.30
C SER A 202 8.26 -16.96 -36.37
N GLU A 203 8.84 -16.21 -37.30
CA GLU A 203 8.63 -14.74 -37.36
C GLU A 203 7.17 -14.35 -37.65
N THR A 204 6.38 -15.23 -38.26
CA THR A 204 4.92 -15.07 -38.43
C THR A 204 4.15 -15.09 -37.11
N ASN A 205 4.70 -15.75 -36.10
CA ASN A 205 4.06 -15.98 -34.81
C ASN A 205 4.65 -15.07 -33.71
N LYS A 206 5.52 -14.12 -34.06
CA LYS A 206 6.21 -13.23 -33.12
C LYS A 206 5.26 -12.14 -32.58
N ILE A 207 4.64 -12.43 -31.44
CA ILE A 207 3.68 -11.53 -30.78
C ILE A 207 4.34 -10.36 -30.03
N ALA A 208 5.61 -10.46 -29.66
CA ALA A 208 6.38 -9.34 -29.11
C ALA A 208 7.88 -9.46 -29.38
N GLU A 209 8.58 -8.33 -29.50
CA GLU A 209 10.05 -8.27 -29.44
C GLU A 209 10.50 -7.05 -28.64
N VAL A 210 11.36 -7.27 -27.64
CA VAL A 210 11.91 -6.21 -26.79
C VAL A 210 13.41 -6.06 -27.01
N ASN A 211 13.78 -4.99 -27.69
CA ASN A 211 15.16 -4.51 -27.78
C ASN A 211 15.52 -3.75 -26.50
N GLY A 212 16.21 -4.42 -25.56
CA GLY A 212 16.57 -3.81 -24.28
C GLY A 212 17.79 -2.88 -24.37
N PRO A 213 17.96 -1.90 -23.45
CA PRO A 213 17.05 -1.48 -22.38
C PRO A 213 16.57 -0.02 -22.56
N GLY A 214 15.42 0.16 -23.24
CA GLY A 214 14.51 1.30 -23.09
C GLY A 214 15.09 2.72 -23.19
N LEU A 215 15.14 3.27 -24.41
CA LEU A 215 15.29 4.70 -24.67
C LEU A 215 14.36 5.18 -25.80
N ASP A 216 13.07 5.28 -25.50
CA ASP A 216 12.17 6.22 -26.20
C ASP A 216 11.12 6.76 -25.22
N PRO A 217 10.66 8.01 -25.38
CA PRO A 217 9.61 8.57 -24.55
C PRO A 217 8.24 7.98 -24.95
N THR A 218 7.51 7.44 -23.97
CA THR A 218 6.12 7.03 -24.17
C THR A 218 5.30 8.21 -24.75
N PRO A 219 4.47 7.99 -25.79
CA PRO A 219 3.56 9.03 -26.27
C PRO A 219 2.63 9.51 -25.15
N VAL A 220 2.14 10.74 -25.26
CA VAL A 220 1.13 11.28 -24.33
C VAL A 220 -0.07 10.33 -24.33
N PRO A 221 -0.62 9.93 -23.15
CA PRO A 221 -1.75 9.02 -23.10
C PRO A 221 -2.92 9.53 -23.95
N THR A 222 -3.38 8.69 -24.87
CA THR A 222 -4.72 8.86 -25.45
C THR A 222 -5.73 8.69 -24.33
N GLU A 223 -6.76 9.54 -24.28
CA GLU A 223 -7.83 9.37 -23.29
C GLU A 223 -8.49 8.00 -23.47
N ALA A 224 -8.63 7.26 -22.38
CA ALA A 224 -9.24 5.94 -22.40
C ALA A 224 -10.74 6.06 -22.75
N PRO A 225 -11.33 5.09 -23.47
CA PRO A 225 -12.77 5.01 -23.62
C PRO A 225 -13.43 4.89 -22.23
N ALA A 226 -14.57 5.56 -22.05
CA ALA A 226 -15.24 5.63 -20.76
C ALA A 226 -16.02 4.34 -20.45
N GLY A 227 -15.52 3.57 -19.48
CA GLY A 227 -16.13 2.35 -18.95
C GLY A 227 -15.27 1.10 -19.22
N GLU A 228 -15.15 0.14 -18.31
CA GLU A 228 -15.75 0.04 -16.97
C GLU A 228 -14.75 0.40 -15.85
N ALA A 229 -15.26 0.63 -14.62
CA ALA A 229 -14.41 0.85 -13.46
C ALA A 229 -13.87 -0.47 -12.90
N THR A 230 -12.60 -0.50 -12.48
CA THR A 230 -12.04 -1.59 -11.68
C THR A 230 -12.95 -1.89 -10.48
N PRO A 231 -13.31 -3.15 -10.20
CA PRO A 231 -14.22 -3.48 -9.10
C PRO A 231 -13.66 -2.98 -7.77
N VAL A 232 -14.33 -1.99 -7.19
CA VAL A 232 -14.00 -1.44 -5.87
C VAL A 232 -14.20 -2.56 -4.84
N PRO A 233 -13.23 -2.82 -3.94
CA PRO A 233 -13.37 -3.85 -2.91
C PRO A 233 -14.59 -3.56 -2.04
N THR A 234 -15.59 -4.45 -2.10
CA THR A 234 -16.89 -4.26 -1.44
C THR A 234 -16.74 -4.18 0.08
N PRO A 235 -17.17 -3.08 0.74
CA PRO A 235 -17.06 -2.94 2.19
C PRO A 235 -17.90 -3.99 2.94
N ALA A 236 -17.22 -4.85 3.71
CA ALA A 236 -17.81 -5.90 4.51
C ALA A 236 -17.92 -5.48 5.98
N VAL A 237 -18.79 -6.16 6.76
CA VAL A 237 -18.83 -6.00 8.23
C VAL A 237 -17.65 -6.77 8.82
N ILE A 238 -16.80 -6.06 9.57
CA ILE A 238 -15.53 -6.55 10.14
C ILE A 238 -15.67 -6.78 11.65
N VAL A 239 -16.40 -5.89 12.33
CA VAL A 239 -16.82 -6.03 13.73
C VAL A 239 -18.34 -6.10 13.77
N ASN A 240 -18.86 -7.02 14.58
CA ASN A 240 -20.25 -7.06 15.01
C ASN A 240 -20.27 -7.45 16.50
N ALA A 241 -20.90 -6.65 17.35
CA ALA A 241 -20.93 -6.86 18.79
C ALA A 241 -22.28 -6.43 19.37
N ASN A 242 -23.06 -7.40 19.83
CA ASN A 242 -24.46 -7.24 20.27
C ASN A 242 -24.77 -7.97 21.59
N MET A 243 -23.75 -8.41 22.33
CA MET A 243 -23.81 -8.95 23.70
C MET A 243 -24.76 -10.16 23.96
N GLU A 244 -25.44 -10.70 22.95
CA GLU A 244 -26.40 -11.82 23.09
C GLU A 244 -25.76 -13.11 23.63
N ASP A 245 -24.45 -13.30 23.46
CA ASP A 245 -23.67 -14.40 24.03
C ASP A 245 -23.32 -14.21 25.53
N GLY A 246 -23.64 -13.04 26.10
CA GLY A 246 -23.28 -12.64 27.46
C GLY A 246 -21.85 -12.11 27.60
N GLY A 247 -21.09 -12.02 26.50
CA GLY A 247 -19.76 -11.44 26.45
C GLY A 247 -19.78 -9.92 26.25
N THR A 248 -18.59 -9.31 26.31
CA THR A 248 -18.39 -7.90 25.88
C THR A 248 -17.44 -7.76 24.70
N ASP A 249 -16.81 -8.84 24.24
CA ASP A 249 -15.81 -8.77 23.16
C ASP A 249 -16.43 -8.29 21.83
N PRO A 250 -15.70 -7.49 21.01
CA PRO A 250 -14.33 -7.02 21.21
C PRO A 250 -14.25 -5.69 22.00
N ILE A 251 -15.30 -5.32 22.75
CA ILE A 251 -15.33 -4.09 23.53
C ILE A 251 -14.59 -4.28 24.87
N ALA A 252 -13.57 -3.47 25.06
CA ALA A 252 -12.76 -3.38 26.27
C ALA A 252 -13.03 -2.09 27.06
N LYS A 253 -12.70 -2.13 28.36
CA LYS A 253 -12.84 -1.01 29.29
C LYS A 253 -11.82 0.10 28.99
N ARG A 254 -12.27 1.36 28.97
CA ARG A 254 -11.40 2.54 28.89
C ARG A 254 -11.37 3.27 30.24
N GLY A 255 -10.21 3.25 30.90
CA GLY A 255 -10.05 3.83 32.23
C GLY A 255 -10.68 2.99 33.34
N GLY A 256 -10.90 3.59 34.51
CA GLY A 256 -11.53 2.91 35.65
C GLY A 256 -13.04 2.87 35.52
N VAL A 257 -13.60 1.76 35.03
CA VAL A 257 -15.05 1.54 34.85
C VAL A 257 -15.51 0.12 35.22
N GLY A 258 -16.76 0.01 35.65
CA GLY A 258 -17.55 -1.21 35.58
C GLY A 258 -18.03 -1.47 34.14
N PHE A 259 -18.03 -2.73 33.72
CA PHE A 259 -18.78 -3.23 32.58
C PHE A 259 -19.68 -4.33 33.13
N THR A 260 -20.95 -4.32 32.75
CA THR A 260 -21.92 -5.37 33.07
C THR A 260 -22.81 -5.59 31.85
N VAL A 261 -22.95 -6.82 31.37
CA VAL A 261 -23.99 -7.15 30.38
C VAL A 261 -25.34 -7.20 31.10
N VAL A 262 -26.35 -6.53 30.55
CA VAL A 262 -27.67 -6.37 31.16
C VAL A 262 -28.78 -6.76 30.17
N ASP A 263 -29.90 -7.29 30.68
CA ASP A 263 -31.07 -7.68 29.90
C ASP A 263 -31.94 -6.46 29.50
N ASP A 264 -31.34 -5.55 28.73
CA ASP A 264 -31.94 -4.33 28.16
C ASP A 264 -31.19 -4.04 26.86
N GLY A 265 -31.70 -4.55 25.74
CA GLY A 265 -31.08 -4.47 24.41
C GLY A 265 -31.69 -3.41 23.49
N ALA A 266 -30.95 -3.04 22.44
CA ALA A 266 -31.39 -2.12 21.39
C ALA A 266 -31.89 -2.89 20.16
N ASN A 267 -32.63 -2.22 19.26
CA ASN A 267 -32.92 -2.72 17.90
C ASN A 267 -33.65 -4.09 17.77
N GLY A 268 -34.04 -4.74 18.88
CA GLY A 268 -34.59 -6.10 18.90
C GLY A 268 -33.66 -7.19 19.46
N THR A 269 -32.46 -6.84 19.94
CA THR A 269 -31.63 -7.68 20.81
C THR A 269 -32.28 -7.82 22.20
N THR A 270 -31.69 -8.65 23.06
CA THR A 270 -32.10 -8.81 24.46
C THR A 270 -31.10 -8.22 25.45
N LYS A 271 -29.85 -7.98 25.04
CA LYS A 271 -28.74 -7.58 25.91
C LYS A 271 -28.00 -6.34 25.43
N SER A 272 -27.33 -5.65 26.36
CA SER A 272 -26.35 -4.59 26.04
C SER A 272 -25.23 -4.55 27.09
N VAL A 273 -24.11 -3.88 26.78
CA VAL A 273 -23.06 -3.60 27.78
C VAL A 273 -23.30 -2.24 28.46
N LYS A 274 -23.53 -2.27 29.77
CA LYS A 274 -23.64 -1.07 30.61
C LYS A 274 -22.27 -0.70 31.19
N VAL A 275 -21.83 0.52 30.90
CA VAL A 275 -20.57 1.13 31.34
C VAL A 275 -20.85 2.00 32.56
N THR A 276 -20.24 1.67 33.71
CA THR A 276 -20.62 2.24 35.00
C THR A 276 -19.45 2.76 35.84
N GLY A 277 -19.75 3.61 36.81
CA GLY A 277 -18.79 4.04 37.85
C GLY A 277 -17.66 4.93 37.30
N ARG A 278 -17.97 5.73 36.28
CA ARG A 278 -17.03 6.64 35.64
C ARG A 278 -16.64 7.78 36.61
N THR A 279 -15.38 8.21 36.57
CA THR A 279 -14.86 9.28 37.46
C THR A 279 -14.10 10.37 36.73
N GLN A 280 -13.93 10.22 35.41
CA GLN A 280 -13.37 11.20 34.48
C GLN A 280 -14.18 11.13 33.19
N ASP A 281 -14.30 12.24 32.46
CA ASP A 281 -15.11 12.32 31.24
C ASP A 281 -14.56 11.45 30.09
N TRP A 282 -13.26 11.13 30.10
CA TRP A 282 -12.64 10.20 29.15
C TRP A 282 -12.76 8.70 29.50
N HIS A 283 -13.25 8.35 30.70
CA HIS A 283 -13.57 6.96 31.03
C HIS A 283 -14.73 6.47 30.15
N GLY A 284 -14.74 5.19 29.76
CA GLY A 284 -15.78 4.65 28.88
C GLY A 284 -15.47 3.27 28.32
N ALA A 285 -15.75 3.08 27.04
CA ALA A 285 -15.57 1.82 26.31
C ALA A 285 -14.71 2.02 25.06
N ALA A 286 -14.04 0.97 24.58
CA ALA A 286 -13.22 1.02 23.36
C ALA A 286 -13.19 -0.33 22.63
N ILE A 287 -13.02 -0.31 21.31
CA ILE A 287 -12.63 -1.48 20.51
C ILE A 287 -11.23 -1.27 19.94
N ASP A 288 -10.40 -2.31 19.94
CA ASP A 288 -9.13 -2.31 19.21
C ASP A 288 -9.39 -2.59 17.72
N ILE A 289 -8.91 -1.70 16.85
CA ILE A 289 -9.07 -1.81 15.40
C ILE A 289 -7.72 -2.00 14.67
N THR A 290 -6.62 -2.13 15.42
CA THR A 290 -5.23 -2.21 14.92
C THR A 290 -5.00 -3.35 13.94
N SER A 291 -5.71 -4.46 14.11
CA SER A 291 -5.61 -5.66 13.27
C SER A 291 -6.20 -5.45 11.87
N PHE A 292 -7.27 -4.65 11.74
CA PHE A 292 -8.05 -4.54 10.50
C PHE A 292 -8.10 -3.14 9.86
N ALA A 293 -7.62 -2.09 10.54
CA ALA A 293 -7.64 -0.72 10.03
C ALA A 293 -6.37 -0.37 9.22
N GLU A 294 -6.54 0.17 8.01
CA GLU A 294 -5.47 0.68 7.15
C GLU A 294 -5.46 2.21 7.08
N THR A 295 -4.28 2.81 6.86
CA THR A 295 -4.15 4.27 6.65
C THR A 295 -4.85 4.70 5.37
N ASP A 296 -5.47 5.89 5.39
CA ASP A 296 -6.21 6.54 4.30
C ASP A 296 -7.50 5.79 3.84
N ASN A 297 -7.87 4.66 4.47
CA ASN A 297 -9.17 4.01 4.29
C ASN A 297 -10.27 4.65 5.17
N ASP A 298 -11.51 4.60 4.67
CA ASP A 298 -12.73 4.97 5.40
C ASP A 298 -13.44 3.73 5.97
N TYR A 299 -13.88 3.83 7.22
CA TYR A 299 -14.72 2.84 7.90
C TYR A 299 -16.04 3.49 8.33
N GLU A 300 -17.15 2.79 8.09
CA GLU A 300 -18.48 3.12 8.60
C GLU A 300 -18.67 2.43 9.95
N ILE A 301 -19.07 3.18 10.97
CA ILE A 301 -19.33 2.64 12.32
C ILE A 301 -20.74 3.04 12.76
N VAL A 302 -21.49 2.03 13.16
CA VAL A 302 -22.87 2.13 13.66
C VAL A 302 -22.90 1.50 15.04
N PHE A 303 -23.59 2.13 15.97
CA PHE A 303 -23.84 1.58 17.32
C PHE A 303 -25.15 2.16 17.85
N TYR A 304 -25.75 1.50 18.84
CA TYR A 304 -26.84 2.06 19.63
C TYR A 304 -26.30 2.48 21.00
N ALA A 305 -26.80 3.60 21.52
CA ALA A 305 -26.41 4.12 22.84
C ALA A 305 -27.61 4.65 23.62
N LYS A 306 -27.56 4.48 24.95
CA LYS A 306 -28.61 4.89 25.91
C LYS A 306 -27.97 5.39 27.21
N GLN A 307 -28.62 6.33 27.89
CA GLN A 307 -28.25 6.83 29.22
C GLN A 307 -29.51 7.19 30.02
N GLU A 308 -29.44 7.23 31.35
CA GLU A 308 -30.63 7.29 32.24
C GLU A 308 -30.54 8.41 33.30
N THR A 309 -29.98 9.57 32.94
CA THR A 309 -29.70 10.69 33.88
C THR A 309 -30.88 11.63 34.16
N GLY A 310 -32.00 11.49 33.45
CA GLY A 310 -33.14 12.41 33.49
C GLY A 310 -32.98 13.68 32.64
N LYS A 311 -31.94 13.77 31.79
CA LYS A 311 -31.69 14.89 30.87
C LYS A 311 -31.03 14.40 29.57
N THR A 312 -31.12 15.18 28.50
CA THR A 312 -30.30 15.00 27.30
C THR A 312 -28.82 15.24 27.59
N TYR A 313 -27.94 14.36 27.10
CA TYR A 313 -26.48 14.54 27.17
C TYR A 313 -25.78 13.93 25.97
N LYS A 314 -24.58 14.43 25.65
CA LYS A 314 -23.80 13.95 24.51
C LYS A 314 -22.86 12.78 24.83
N ILE A 315 -22.83 11.81 23.93
CA ILE A 315 -21.77 10.78 23.82
C ILE A 315 -20.85 11.12 22.64
N ASP A 316 -19.53 11.12 22.89
CA ASP A 316 -18.50 11.28 21.87
C ASP A 316 -18.03 9.90 21.38
N LEU A 317 -18.06 9.69 20.07
CA LEU A 317 -17.21 8.72 19.40
C LEU A 317 -15.89 9.40 19.02
N SER A 318 -14.77 8.77 19.39
CA SER A 318 -13.42 9.27 19.18
C SER A 318 -12.43 8.14 18.85
N MET A 319 -11.22 8.49 18.41
CA MET A 319 -10.15 7.56 18.09
C MET A 319 -8.85 7.93 18.81
N GLN A 320 -8.22 6.92 19.42
CA GLN A 320 -6.84 6.96 19.93
C GLN A 320 -5.96 6.29 18.87
N TYR A 321 -4.84 6.90 18.51
CA TYR A 321 -3.84 6.27 17.63
C TYR A 321 -2.43 6.73 17.96
N VAL A 322 -1.42 5.90 17.71
CA VAL A 322 -0.01 6.32 17.75
C VAL A 322 0.38 6.87 16.38
N ASP A 323 0.83 8.12 16.30
CA ASP A 323 1.15 8.77 15.03
C ASP A 323 2.46 8.28 14.38
N ALA A 324 2.68 8.72 13.15
CA ALA A 324 3.88 8.43 12.37
C ALA A 324 5.23 8.80 13.02
N SER A 325 5.23 9.62 14.08
CA SER A 325 6.39 10.03 14.86
C SER A 325 6.61 9.20 16.14
N GLY A 326 5.57 8.51 16.60
CA GLY A 326 5.53 7.74 17.85
C GLY A 326 4.86 8.48 19.01
N GLU A 327 3.98 9.44 18.73
CA GLU A 327 3.22 10.20 19.75
C GLU A 327 1.74 9.77 19.73
N THR A 328 1.15 9.47 20.89
CA THR A 328 -0.28 9.16 21.00
C THR A 328 -1.12 10.40 20.71
N LYS A 329 -2.10 10.26 19.82
CA LYS A 329 -3.07 11.28 19.43
C LYS A 329 -4.48 10.83 19.76
N TYR A 330 -5.34 11.81 19.99
CA TYR A 330 -6.77 11.65 20.21
C TYR A 330 -7.51 12.52 19.19
N ALA A 331 -8.45 11.95 18.46
CA ALA A 331 -9.24 12.64 17.46
C ALA A 331 -10.72 12.37 17.70
N GLY A 332 -11.52 13.42 17.89
CA GLY A 332 -12.97 13.31 17.90
C GLY A 332 -13.47 12.95 16.49
N ILE A 333 -14.38 11.97 16.41
CA ILE A 333 -15.02 11.56 15.15
C ILE A 333 -16.37 12.25 15.03
N LYS A 334 -17.26 12.06 16.02
CA LYS A 334 -18.61 12.62 16.04
C LYS A 334 -19.21 12.55 17.44
N SER A 335 -19.92 13.59 17.85
CA SER A 335 -20.74 13.61 19.06
C SER A 335 -22.22 13.38 18.71
N PHE A 336 -22.96 12.72 19.60
CA PHE A 336 -24.37 12.40 19.43
C PHE A 336 -25.14 12.76 20.69
N ASP A 337 -26.30 13.42 20.56
CA ASP A 337 -27.22 13.66 21.67
C ASP A 337 -27.99 12.38 22.01
N LEU A 338 -27.97 12.00 23.29
CA LEU A 338 -28.75 10.89 23.83
C LEU A 338 -29.82 11.44 24.75
N GLU A 339 -31.09 11.17 24.45
CA GLU A 339 -32.19 11.43 25.38
C GLU A 339 -32.20 10.42 26.54
N SER A 340 -32.79 10.80 27.67
CA SER A 340 -32.76 9.99 28.88
C SER A 340 -33.76 8.84 28.82
N GLY A 341 -33.27 7.60 28.84
CA GLY A 341 -34.05 6.38 28.81
C GLY A 341 -34.26 5.80 27.40
N GLU A 342 -33.83 6.50 26.35
CA GLU A 342 -34.08 6.14 24.96
C GLU A 342 -32.83 5.58 24.27
N TRP A 343 -33.03 4.59 23.39
CA TRP A 343 -31.99 4.01 22.55
C TRP A 343 -31.78 4.82 21.27
N THR A 344 -30.67 5.56 21.20
CA THR A 344 -30.31 6.37 20.03
C THR A 344 -29.41 5.56 19.08
N LYS A 345 -29.78 5.49 17.79
CA LYS A 345 -28.89 4.96 16.75
C LYS A 345 -27.85 6.01 16.36
N CYS A 346 -26.58 5.66 16.47
CA CYS A 346 -25.44 6.54 16.24
C CYS A 346 -24.60 6.03 15.06
N GLU A 347 -24.46 6.86 14.03
CA GLU A 347 -23.77 6.53 12.78
C GLU A 347 -22.66 7.55 12.47
N ALA A 348 -21.45 7.07 12.14
CA ALA A 348 -20.32 7.91 11.76
C ALA A 348 -19.43 7.27 10.68
N LYS A 349 -18.63 8.10 10.01
CA LYS A 349 -17.49 7.67 9.19
C LYS A 349 -16.19 8.02 9.91
N MET A 350 -15.27 7.05 9.95
CA MET A 350 -13.96 7.15 10.56
C MET A 350 -12.90 6.97 9.46
N ASN A 351 -12.15 8.04 9.18
CA ASN A 351 -10.98 7.99 8.31
C ASN A 351 -9.72 7.76 9.15
N ILE A 352 -8.84 6.85 8.72
CA ILE A 352 -7.68 6.41 9.52
C ILE A 352 -6.39 7.14 9.08
N PRO A 353 -5.75 7.95 9.95
CA PRO A 353 -4.54 8.72 9.61
C PRO A 353 -3.24 7.87 9.59
N GLU A 354 -2.10 8.46 9.13
CA GLU A 354 -0.77 7.80 9.15
C GLU A 354 -0.33 7.46 10.60
N HIS A 355 -0.60 6.22 11.00
CA HIS A 355 -0.37 5.68 12.34
C HIS A 355 0.78 4.65 12.35
N LYS A 356 1.27 4.29 13.55
CA LYS A 356 2.28 3.25 13.80
C LYS A 356 2.11 2.60 15.17
N GLY A 357 1.31 1.54 15.22
CA GLY A 357 0.98 0.81 16.44
C GLY A 357 -0.52 0.80 16.68
N GLU A 358 -0.90 0.77 17.95
CA GLU A 358 -2.29 0.70 18.42
C GLU A 358 -3.19 1.80 17.83
N ILE A 359 -4.41 1.40 17.46
CA ILE A 359 -5.55 2.27 17.16
C ILE A 359 -6.77 1.72 17.92
N LEU A 360 -7.41 2.58 18.72
CA LEU A 360 -8.66 2.26 19.40
C LEU A 360 -9.75 3.24 18.95
N ALA A 361 -10.90 2.73 18.51
CA ALA A 361 -12.12 3.54 18.47
C ALA A 361 -12.81 3.45 19.83
N TYR A 362 -13.27 4.57 20.40
CA TYR A 362 -13.75 4.63 21.77
C TYR A 362 -14.92 5.59 21.98
N TRP A 363 -15.73 5.27 22.99
CA TRP A 363 -16.91 5.99 23.42
C TRP A 363 -16.71 6.56 24.82
N GLN A 364 -17.12 7.80 24.99
CA GLN A 364 -17.05 8.54 26.25
C GLN A 364 -18.14 9.63 26.27
N SER A 365 -18.33 10.31 27.39
CA SER A 365 -19.11 11.56 27.41
C SER A 365 -18.37 12.70 26.71
N GLU A 366 -19.09 13.77 26.35
CA GLU A 366 -18.52 15.01 25.79
C GLU A 366 -17.28 15.50 26.55
N TYR A 367 -16.14 15.58 25.85
CA TYR A 367 -14.85 15.86 26.47
C TYR A 367 -14.74 17.27 27.07
N GLY A 368 -14.16 17.38 28.27
CA GLY A 368 -13.96 18.64 29.00
C GLY A 368 -15.18 19.09 29.80
N THR A 369 -16.31 18.39 29.71
CA THR A 369 -17.54 18.73 30.45
C THR A 369 -17.54 18.28 31.91
N ASN A 370 -16.66 17.34 32.28
CA ASN A 370 -16.71 16.61 33.55
C ASN A 370 -18.04 15.85 33.78
N ASN A 371 -18.76 15.51 32.70
CA ASN A 371 -19.94 14.65 32.78
C ASN A 371 -19.52 13.18 32.99
N TYR A 372 -19.92 12.57 34.10
CA TYR A 372 -19.58 11.18 34.43
C TYR A 372 -20.76 10.21 34.27
N MET A 373 -21.77 10.56 33.45
CA MET A 373 -22.93 9.69 33.20
C MET A 373 -22.54 8.26 32.83
N ASP A 374 -23.16 7.29 33.49
CA ASP A 374 -23.16 5.89 33.06
C ASP A 374 -23.96 5.78 31.74
N PHE A 375 -23.53 4.90 30.83
CA PHE A 375 -24.16 4.71 29.53
C PHE A 375 -24.15 3.25 29.09
N GLN A 376 -25.03 2.88 28.17
CA GLN A 376 -25.08 1.57 27.54
C GLN A 376 -24.67 1.66 26.07
N LEU A 377 -24.06 0.59 25.57
CA LEU A 377 -23.77 0.39 24.15
C LEU A 377 -24.29 -0.98 23.70
N ASP A 378 -24.77 -1.04 22.47
CA ASP A 378 -25.23 -2.26 21.80
C ASP A 378 -25.11 -2.17 20.27
N GLU A 379 -25.26 -3.29 19.58
CA GLU A 379 -25.33 -3.43 18.11
C GLU A 379 -24.19 -2.67 17.39
N ILE A 380 -22.97 -2.79 17.93
CA ILE A 380 -21.80 -2.11 17.37
C ILE A 380 -21.31 -2.87 16.15
N THR A 381 -21.42 -2.23 14.99
CA THR A 381 -20.85 -2.73 13.74
C THR A 381 -19.79 -1.78 13.21
N VAL A 382 -18.68 -2.33 12.70
CA VAL A 382 -17.69 -1.60 11.91
C VAL A 382 -17.60 -2.25 10.54
N LYS A 383 -17.82 -1.46 9.50
CA LYS A 383 -17.88 -1.88 8.11
C LYS A 383 -16.85 -1.12 7.28
N GLY A 384 -16.15 -1.82 6.40
CA GLY A 384 -15.07 -1.22 5.59
C GLY A 384 -14.32 -2.26 4.77
N VAL A 385 -13.15 -1.88 4.28
CA VAL A 385 -12.18 -2.81 3.70
C VAL A 385 -11.21 -3.22 4.79
N ALA A 386 -11.18 -4.50 5.14
CA ALA A 386 -10.27 -5.02 6.17
C ALA A 386 -8.84 -5.09 5.64
N LYS A 387 -7.89 -4.67 6.49
CA LYS A 387 -6.45 -4.81 6.28
C LYS A 387 -6.06 -6.24 5.94
N ALA A 388 -5.27 -6.39 4.88
CA ALA A 388 -4.64 -7.68 4.57
C ALA A 388 -3.69 -8.05 5.73
N VAL A 389 -3.94 -9.20 6.37
CA VAL A 389 -3.25 -9.62 7.60
C VAL A 389 -1.74 -9.74 7.37
N ALA A 390 -0.92 -9.04 8.16
CA ALA A 390 0.52 -8.92 7.93
C ALA A 390 1.35 -8.86 9.22
N GLY A 391 2.39 -9.70 9.29
CA GLY A 391 3.46 -9.74 10.30
C GLY A 391 4.37 -10.96 10.04
N GLU A 392 5.68 -10.95 10.28
CA GLU A 392 6.58 -9.91 10.84
C GLU A 392 7.82 -9.65 9.93
N ASP A 393 8.53 -8.53 10.19
CA ASP A 393 9.83 -7.99 9.68
C ASP A 393 10.46 -8.46 8.32
N PHE A 394 9.66 -8.93 7.35
CA PHE A 394 10.03 -8.98 5.94
C PHE A 394 9.82 -7.61 5.27
N PRO A 395 10.44 -7.34 4.10
CA PRO A 395 10.09 -6.17 3.31
C PRO A 395 8.58 -6.15 3.04
N ASP A 396 7.93 -5.04 3.40
CA ASP A 396 6.55 -4.72 3.01
C ASP A 396 6.38 -4.89 1.49
N LEU A 397 5.41 -5.74 1.16
CA LEU A 397 5.08 -6.22 -0.18
C LEU A 397 3.55 -6.27 -0.41
N SER A 398 2.72 -5.83 0.55
CA SER A 398 1.26 -5.77 0.35
C SER A 398 0.85 -4.63 -0.58
N LEU A 399 1.67 -3.56 -0.64
CA LEU A 399 1.64 -2.52 -1.69
C LEU A 399 2.15 -3.03 -3.07
N GLY A 400 2.34 -4.35 -3.21
CA GLY A 400 3.16 -4.96 -4.25
C GLY A 400 4.65 -4.59 -4.12
N LEU A 401 5.46 -5.02 -5.08
CA LEU A 401 6.66 -4.26 -5.47
C LEU A 401 6.18 -2.98 -6.19
N GLY A 402 5.63 -2.04 -5.41
CA GLY A 402 4.81 -0.91 -5.89
C GLY A 402 5.30 -0.33 -7.21
N LYS A 403 4.52 -0.60 -8.27
CA LYS A 403 4.94 -0.61 -9.68
C LYS A 403 5.92 0.53 -10.00
N THR A 404 7.20 0.18 -10.05
CA THR A 404 8.22 1.13 -10.53
C THR A 404 8.11 1.23 -12.05
N THR A 405 8.86 2.13 -12.69
CA THR A 405 8.95 2.17 -14.17
C THR A 405 9.63 0.93 -14.78
N VAL A 406 9.86 -0.14 -13.99
CA VAL A 406 10.14 -1.51 -14.39
C VAL A 406 9.46 -2.47 -13.39
N GLY A 407 8.68 -3.44 -13.88
CA GLY A 407 8.27 -4.65 -13.15
C GLY A 407 6.78 -4.80 -12.83
N ASN A 408 6.15 -5.83 -13.42
CA ASN A 408 4.87 -6.40 -12.98
C ASN A 408 5.17 -7.65 -12.12
N PRO A 409 5.06 -7.59 -10.79
CA PRO A 409 5.24 -8.78 -9.95
C PRO A 409 4.02 -9.71 -10.04
N VAL A 410 4.27 -11.02 -10.15
CA VAL A 410 3.23 -12.07 -10.16
C VAL A 410 2.53 -12.18 -8.80
N MET A 411 3.33 -12.30 -7.74
CA MET A 411 2.88 -12.37 -6.37
C MET A 411 3.84 -11.63 -5.45
N THR A 412 3.30 -11.10 -4.37
CA THR A 412 4.03 -10.33 -3.36
C THR A 412 3.56 -10.64 -1.94
N SER A 413 2.38 -11.24 -1.78
CA SER A 413 1.75 -11.57 -0.50
C SER A 413 2.39 -12.73 0.28
N ARG A 414 3.08 -13.67 -0.38
CA ARG A 414 3.56 -14.93 0.24
C ARG A 414 4.92 -15.37 -0.30
N LEU A 415 5.57 -16.27 0.44
CA LEU A 415 6.71 -17.04 -0.06
C LEU A 415 6.17 -18.18 -0.93
N THR A 416 6.51 -18.17 -2.22
CA THR A 416 6.20 -19.27 -3.14
C THR A 416 7.41 -19.69 -3.95
N ALA A 417 7.57 -21.01 -4.08
CA ALA A 417 8.54 -21.67 -4.94
C ALA A 417 7.82 -22.47 -6.06
N ASP A 418 8.62 -23.03 -6.96
CA ASP A 418 8.19 -23.99 -8.00
C ASP A 418 6.95 -23.55 -8.82
N PRO A 419 6.97 -22.37 -9.48
CA PRO A 419 5.82 -21.86 -10.20
C PRO A 419 5.50 -22.67 -11.45
N TYR A 420 4.25 -23.09 -11.58
CA TYR A 420 3.68 -23.69 -12.79
C TYR A 420 2.56 -22.82 -13.34
N ALA A 421 2.62 -22.48 -14.63
CA ALA A 421 1.61 -21.67 -15.30
C ALA A 421 0.73 -22.52 -16.22
N MET A 422 -0.59 -22.28 -16.18
CA MET A 422 -1.60 -22.90 -17.03
C MET A 422 -2.52 -21.81 -17.57
N GLU A 423 -2.79 -21.81 -18.88
CA GLU A 423 -3.85 -21.00 -19.47
C GLU A 423 -5.19 -21.75 -19.34
N TYR A 424 -6.26 -21.02 -19.03
CA TYR A 424 -7.63 -21.51 -19.13
C TYR A 424 -8.61 -20.34 -19.30
N ASP A 425 -9.50 -20.44 -20.30
CA ASP A 425 -10.57 -19.48 -20.61
C ASP A 425 -10.09 -18.03 -20.75
N GLY A 426 -8.95 -17.84 -21.42
CA GLY A 426 -8.32 -16.54 -21.65
C GLY A 426 -7.54 -16.01 -20.45
N ARG A 427 -7.36 -16.80 -19.40
CA ARG A 427 -6.70 -16.40 -18.15
C ARG A 427 -5.51 -17.30 -17.82
N ILE A 428 -4.38 -16.68 -17.49
CA ILE A 428 -3.19 -17.39 -16.99
C ILE A 428 -3.35 -17.60 -15.48
N TYR A 429 -3.34 -18.84 -15.03
CA TYR A 429 -3.25 -19.24 -13.63
C TYR A 429 -1.82 -19.68 -13.30
N VAL A 430 -1.27 -19.22 -12.17
CA VAL A 430 0.05 -19.61 -11.67
C VAL A 430 -0.11 -20.29 -10.31
N TYR A 431 0.30 -21.54 -10.25
CA TYR A 431 0.31 -22.39 -9.06
C TYR A 431 1.73 -22.47 -8.49
N GLY A 432 1.89 -22.51 -7.18
CA GLY A 432 3.23 -22.63 -6.58
C GLY A 432 3.23 -23.22 -5.17
N THR A 433 4.35 -23.84 -4.79
CA THR A 433 4.60 -24.35 -3.44
C THR A 433 4.40 -23.24 -2.40
N ASN A 434 3.73 -23.51 -1.27
CA ASN A 434 3.44 -22.51 -0.24
C ASN A 434 4.48 -22.55 0.91
N ASP A 435 5.70 -22.11 0.64
CA ASP A 435 6.83 -22.09 1.59
C ASP A 435 6.57 -21.29 2.86
N SER A 436 5.62 -20.34 2.86
CA SER A 436 5.18 -19.65 4.07
C SER A 436 4.82 -20.63 5.20
N GLN A 437 4.22 -21.79 4.88
CA GLN A 437 3.84 -22.79 5.88
C GLN A 437 5.02 -23.47 6.59
N GLN A 438 6.20 -23.53 5.97
CA GLN A 438 7.41 -23.96 6.65
C GLN A 438 7.94 -22.84 7.54
N TYR A 439 8.03 -21.63 6.99
CA TYR A 439 8.54 -20.48 7.72
C TYR A 439 7.72 -20.19 8.99
N GLU A 440 6.39 -20.14 8.88
CA GLU A 440 5.46 -19.94 10.01
C GLU A 440 5.62 -20.97 11.13
N LYS A 441 5.88 -22.24 10.77
CA LYS A 441 5.93 -23.36 11.73
C LYS A 441 7.33 -23.61 12.29
N THR A 442 8.39 -23.14 11.62
CA THR A 442 9.79 -23.27 12.05
C THR A 442 10.64 -22.06 11.59
N PRO A 443 10.44 -20.84 12.13
CA PRO A 443 11.03 -19.61 11.58
C PRO A 443 12.56 -19.51 11.75
N ASP A 444 13.13 -20.15 12.77
CA ASP A 444 14.58 -20.17 13.07
C ASP A 444 15.28 -21.46 12.59
N ALA A 445 14.65 -22.27 11.73
CA ALA A 445 15.20 -23.54 11.26
C ALA A 445 15.50 -23.54 9.74
N ASP A 446 16.40 -24.43 9.32
CA ASP A 446 16.64 -24.68 7.90
C ASP A 446 15.35 -25.16 7.20
N ASN A 447 15.05 -24.61 6.02
CA ASN A 447 13.90 -25.03 5.23
C ASN A 447 14.09 -26.49 4.77
N ASN A 448 13.23 -27.38 5.27
CA ASN A 448 13.18 -28.79 4.92
C ASN A 448 11.83 -29.22 4.31
N TYR A 449 10.97 -28.26 3.95
CA TYR A 449 9.69 -28.42 3.26
C TYR A 449 8.63 -29.31 3.97
N SER A 450 8.99 -30.00 5.05
CA SER A 450 8.17 -31.01 5.76
C SER A 450 6.86 -30.49 6.35
N LYS A 451 6.67 -29.16 6.39
CA LYS A 451 5.48 -28.50 6.91
C LYS A 451 4.52 -28.00 5.82
N ILE A 452 4.90 -28.08 4.55
CA ILE A 452 4.11 -27.57 3.43
C ILE A 452 3.11 -28.64 2.99
N ASN A 453 1.83 -28.28 2.98
CA ASN A 453 0.71 -29.15 2.61
C ASN A 453 -0.41 -28.39 1.83
N THR A 454 -0.07 -27.21 1.30
CA THR A 454 -0.94 -26.38 0.47
C THR A 454 -0.18 -25.82 -0.74
N ILE A 455 -0.92 -25.46 -1.79
CA ILE A 455 -0.39 -24.84 -3.02
C ILE A 455 -1.07 -23.48 -3.20
N ASN A 456 -0.28 -22.41 -3.33
CA ASN A 456 -0.78 -21.06 -3.62
C ASN A 456 -1.28 -20.97 -5.07
N VAL A 457 -2.28 -20.14 -5.31
CA VAL A 457 -2.84 -19.91 -6.65
C VAL A 457 -2.97 -18.41 -6.93
N TYR A 458 -2.46 -17.99 -8.08
CA TYR A 458 -2.54 -16.63 -8.61
C TYR A 458 -3.13 -16.65 -10.02
N SER A 459 -3.66 -15.53 -10.52
CA SER A 459 -4.08 -15.45 -11.94
C SER A 459 -4.02 -14.04 -12.54
N THR A 460 -3.91 -13.95 -13.86
CA THR A 460 -3.97 -12.70 -14.63
C THR A 460 -4.63 -12.92 -16.00
N ASP A 461 -5.27 -11.88 -16.51
CA ASP A 461 -5.82 -11.74 -17.87
C ASP A 461 -4.95 -10.81 -18.75
N ASP A 462 -4.22 -9.87 -18.13
CA ASP A 462 -3.47 -8.81 -18.81
C ASP A 462 -1.93 -8.88 -18.62
N MET A 463 -1.42 -9.85 -17.86
CA MET A 463 0.00 -10.00 -17.45
C MET A 463 0.57 -8.78 -16.69
N VAL A 464 -0.30 -7.92 -16.17
CA VAL A 464 0.00 -6.64 -15.52
C VAL A 464 -0.61 -6.58 -14.11
N ASN A 465 -1.79 -7.16 -13.92
CA ASN A 465 -2.57 -7.17 -12.69
C ASN A 465 -2.85 -8.63 -12.29
N TRP A 466 -2.52 -8.98 -11.05
CA TRP A 466 -2.55 -10.36 -10.56
C TRP A 466 -3.50 -10.51 -9.38
N THR A 467 -4.40 -11.48 -9.49
CA THR A 467 -5.34 -11.91 -8.44
C THR A 467 -4.68 -12.98 -7.57
N ASP A 468 -4.77 -12.86 -6.24
CA ASP A 468 -4.40 -13.92 -5.28
C ASP A 468 -5.68 -14.69 -4.92
N HIS A 469 -5.72 -15.99 -5.22
CA HIS A 469 -6.88 -16.87 -4.96
C HIS A 469 -6.74 -17.66 -3.65
N GLY A 470 -5.78 -17.33 -2.79
CA GLY A 470 -5.48 -18.08 -1.59
C GLY A 470 -4.62 -19.32 -1.86
N ALA A 471 -4.87 -20.39 -1.10
CA ALA A 471 -4.10 -21.63 -1.18
C ALA A 471 -5.03 -22.86 -1.11
N ILE A 472 -4.80 -23.83 -2.00
CA ILE A 472 -5.52 -25.11 -2.05
C ILE A 472 -5.01 -26.01 -0.91
N ALA A 473 -5.93 -26.58 -0.14
CA ALA A 473 -5.63 -27.60 0.86
C ALA A 473 -5.36 -28.96 0.17
N VAL A 474 -4.11 -29.20 -0.21
CA VAL A 474 -3.73 -30.39 -0.99
C VAL A 474 -3.54 -31.62 -0.10
N ALA A 475 -2.66 -31.55 0.91
CA ALA A 475 -2.17 -32.72 1.65
C ALA A 475 -2.46 -32.67 3.16
N GLY A 476 -2.24 -33.80 3.85
CA GLY A 476 -2.45 -33.96 5.29
C GLY A 476 -3.93 -34.05 5.70
N SER A 477 -4.19 -34.07 7.01
CA SER A 477 -5.52 -34.37 7.58
C SER A 477 -6.66 -33.41 7.20
N LYS A 478 -6.33 -32.19 6.74
CA LYS A 478 -7.27 -31.19 6.23
C LYS A 478 -7.23 -31.04 4.69
N GLY A 479 -6.36 -31.76 4.00
CA GLY A 479 -6.21 -31.71 2.54
C GLY A 479 -7.17 -32.66 1.81
N ALA A 480 -7.28 -32.49 0.50
CA ALA A 480 -8.01 -33.41 -0.38
C ALA A 480 -7.30 -34.78 -0.46
N ALA A 481 -5.97 -34.78 -0.67
CA ALA A 481 -5.13 -35.96 -0.59
C ALA A 481 -4.79 -36.27 0.88
N LYS A 482 -5.78 -36.78 1.64
CA LYS A 482 -5.64 -37.17 3.05
C LYS A 482 -4.59 -38.25 3.31
N TRP A 483 -4.18 -38.96 2.26
CA TRP A 483 -3.13 -39.98 2.26
C TRP A 483 -1.72 -39.40 2.09
N ALA A 484 -1.59 -38.18 1.55
CA ALA A 484 -0.32 -37.49 1.35
C ALA A 484 0.07 -36.70 2.61
N SER A 485 1.37 -36.57 2.87
CA SER A 485 1.91 -35.78 3.98
C SER A 485 2.22 -34.33 3.59
N ASN A 486 2.70 -34.13 2.35
CA ASN A 486 3.22 -32.87 1.85
C ASN A 486 2.72 -32.56 0.43
N SER A 487 2.90 -31.31 -0.01
CA SER A 487 2.65 -30.90 -1.39
C SER A 487 3.59 -29.77 -1.84
N TRP A 488 4.46 -30.07 -2.80
CA TRP A 488 5.40 -29.12 -3.42
C TRP A 488 5.58 -29.45 -4.91
N ALA A 489 6.26 -28.58 -5.66
CA ALA A 489 6.43 -28.65 -7.11
C ALA A 489 5.13 -28.99 -7.87
N PRO A 490 4.11 -28.12 -7.80
CA PRO A 490 2.84 -28.37 -8.48
C PRO A 490 3.02 -28.41 -10.01
N ALA A 491 2.18 -29.19 -10.68
CA ALA A 491 1.93 -29.05 -12.11
C ALA A 491 0.43 -29.19 -12.36
N VAL A 492 -0.15 -28.35 -13.21
CA VAL A 492 -1.60 -28.34 -13.44
C VAL A 492 -1.91 -28.42 -14.93
N CYS A 493 -2.82 -29.30 -15.29
CA CYS A 493 -3.43 -29.29 -16.61
C CYS A 493 -4.94 -29.44 -16.50
N HIS A 494 -5.65 -29.18 -17.60
CA HIS A 494 -7.07 -29.43 -17.73
C HIS A 494 -7.34 -30.30 -18.95
N LYS A 495 -8.49 -30.99 -18.97
CA LYS A 495 -8.93 -31.78 -20.11
C LYS A 495 -10.44 -32.06 -20.06
N THR A 496 -11.11 -31.87 -21.19
CA THR A 496 -12.49 -32.33 -21.37
C THR A 496 -12.54 -33.85 -21.41
N ILE A 497 -13.28 -34.46 -20.48
CA ILE A 497 -13.51 -35.91 -20.43
C ILE A 497 -15.02 -36.15 -20.33
N ASN A 498 -15.55 -36.92 -21.29
CA ASN A 498 -16.99 -37.24 -21.40
C ASN A 498 -17.90 -35.99 -21.41
N GLY A 499 -17.46 -34.91 -22.06
CA GLY A 499 -18.21 -33.65 -22.16
C GLY A 499 -18.17 -32.76 -20.90
N LYS A 500 -17.45 -33.17 -19.84
CA LYS A 500 -17.19 -32.33 -18.66
C LYS A 500 -15.71 -31.91 -18.65
N GLU A 501 -15.45 -30.64 -18.40
CA GLU A 501 -14.09 -30.17 -18.15
C GLU A 501 -13.60 -30.65 -16.77
N LYS A 502 -12.33 -31.04 -16.70
CA LYS A 502 -11.66 -31.52 -15.49
C LYS A 502 -10.29 -30.87 -15.37
N PHE A 503 -9.88 -30.58 -14.15
CA PHE A 503 -8.55 -30.09 -13.81
C PHE A 503 -7.78 -31.19 -13.11
N PHE A 504 -6.45 -31.21 -13.25
CA PHE A 504 -5.58 -32.18 -12.63
C PHE A 504 -4.40 -31.46 -11.96
N LEU A 505 -4.42 -31.39 -10.62
CA LEU A 505 -3.32 -30.82 -9.84
C LEU A 505 -2.38 -31.93 -9.40
N TYR A 506 -1.26 -32.06 -10.10
CA TYR A 506 -0.14 -32.91 -9.71
C TYR A 506 0.72 -32.18 -8.66
N PHE A 507 1.29 -32.93 -7.72
CA PHE A 507 2.18 -32.42 -6.68
C PHE A 507 3.10 -33.54 -6.18
N ALA A 508 4.26 -33.20 -5.62
CA ALA A 508 5.13 -34.17 -4.97
C ALA A 508 4.84 -34.29 -3.46
N ASP A 509 4.71 -35.52 -2.97
CA ASP A 509 4.53 -35.87 -1.56
C ASP A 509 5.87 -36.27 -0.92
N ASN A 510 6.80 -35.30 -0.84
CA ASN A 510 8.15 -35.54 -0.34
C ASN A 510 8.85 -36.64 -1.19
N GLY A 511 9.81 -37.37 -0.63
CA GLY A 511 10.42 -38.54 -1.29
C GLY A 511 9.48 -39.75 -1.49
N SER A 512 8.19 -39.64 -1.15
CA SER A 512 7.24 -40.76 -1.18
C SER A 512 6.66 -41.01 -2.58
N GLY A 513 6.51 -39.97 -3.40
CA GLY A 513 5.98 -40.08 -4.77
C GLY A 513 5.33 -38.80 -5.30
N ILE A 514 4.66 -38.92 -6.44
CA ILE A 514 3.83 -37.86 -7.05
C ILE A 514 2.36 -38.20 -6.84
N GLY A 515 1.60 -37.25 -6.29
CA GLY A 515 0.16 -37.28 -6.20
C GLY A 515 -0.53 -36.52 -7.32
N VAL A 516 -1.84 -36.76 -7.47
CA VAL A 516 -2.73 -36.01 -8.34
C VAL A 516 -4.09 -35.84 -7.65
N LEU A 517 -4.71 -34.68 -7.85
CA LEU A 517 -6.12 -34.39 -7.53
C LEU A 517 -6.90 -34.15 -8.82
N GLU A 518 -8.20 -34.49 -8.81
CA GLU A 518 -9.22 -34.15 -9.82
C GLU A 518 -10.35 -33.35 -9.14
#